data_AF-A0A1M7U1S4-F1
#
_entry.id   AF-A0A1M7U1S4-F1
#
_cell.length_a   1.000
_cell.length_b   1.000
_cell.length_c   1.000
_cell.angle_alpha   90.00
_cell.angle_beta   90.00
_cell.angle_gamma   90.00
#
_symmetry.space_group_name_H-M   'P 1'
#
loop_
_entity.id
_entity.type
_entity.pdbx_description
1 polymer ?
#
loop_
_entity_poly.entity_id
_entity_poly.type
_entity_poly.pdbx_seq_one_letter_code
_entity_poly.pdbx_strand_id
1 'polypeptide(L)'
;MAFFTRELTPVERFENALRDRRAARQKQADRVSAVETVVAEKRAVAERLAVAGAADAKLGLAEMKLRAVEERAKTLRAELAEFDEQIASTERALTEAKAQRDRDLAADQIEEMALAIERAAPGFGASAAVLVDAVTKNAASVPEATRFSTSVDAMRREVLAAADLICWQLRSAAVRTRAGNANIAVGGPAEFEQPPTQEIDRQLIYTLNALLWREGGEVRRAPAFALVELPKVLLPVALRHQHVDYLNARRVQTLIHIHGSDGAQGEPAADDSQPIDLDMLAAEEESVRANVA
;
A
#
# COMPACT_ATOMS: atom_id res chain seq x y z
N MET A 1 -7.51 -41.19 -31.50
CA MET A 1 -7.32 -39.73 -31.55
C MET A 1 -8.06 -39.12 -30.37
N ALA A 2 -7.44 -39.06 -29.19
CA ALA A 2 -8.03 -38.36 -28.05
C ALA A 2 -7.75 -36.87 -28.25
N PHE A 3 -8.80 -36.09 -28.51
CA PHE A 3 -8.68 -34.63 -28.57
C PHE A 3 -8.41 -34.14 -27.14
N PHE A 4 -7.17 -33.75 -26.86
CA PHE A 4 -6.85 -32.98 -25.66
C PHE A 4 -7.51 -31.60 -25.81
N THR A 5 -8.74 -31.46 -25.35
CA THR A 5 -9.37 -30.15 -25.19
C THR A 5 -8.64 -29.42 -24.07
N ARG A 6 -7.87 -28.39 -24.42
CA ARG A 6 -7.26 -27.46 -23.47
C ARG A 6 -8.35 -26.92 -22.53
N GLU A 7 -8.21 -27.19 -21.24
CA GLU A 7 -9.09 -26.59 -20.24
C GLU A 7 -8.83 -25.09 -20.19
N LEU A 8 -9.89 -24.31 -20.42
CA LEU A 8 -9.81 -22.86 -20.35
C LEU A 8 -9.73 -22.42 -18.89
N THR A 9 -8.86 -21.45 -18.63
CA THR A 9 -8.81 -20.76 -17.34
C THR A 9 -10.13 -20.03 -17.06
N PRO A 10 -10.50 -19.79 -15.79
CA PRO A 10 -11.71 -19.03 -15.46
C PRO A 10 -11.80 -17.69 -16.19
N VAL A 11 -10.69 -16.96 -16.32
CA VAL A 11 -10.60 -15.70 -17.07
C VAL A 11 -10.95 -15.90 -18.54
N GLU A 12 -10.32 -16.87 -19.22
CA GLU A 12 -10.59 -17.15 -20.65
C GLU A 12 -12.06 -17.58 -20.88
N ARG A 13 -12.67 -18.33 -19.95
CA ARG A 13 -14.08 -18.70 -20.03
C ARG A 13 -14.99 -17.49 -19.98
N PHE A 14 -14.75 -16.57 -19.05
CA PHE A 14 -15.55 -15.35 -18.93
C PHE A 14 -15.32 -14.38 -20.10
N GLU A 15 -14.11 -14.28 -20.65
CA GLU A 15 -13.83 -13.48 -21.84
C GLU A 15 -14.55 -14.02 -23.08
N ASN A 16 -14.56 -15.34 -23.27
CA ASN A 16 -15.32 -15.96 -24.35
C ASN A 16 -16.83 -15.76 -24.16
N ALA A 17 -17.36 -16.02 -22.97
CA ALA A 17 -18.78 -15.79 -22.68
C ALA A 17 -19.20 -14.32 -22.88
N LEU A 18 -18.34 -13.36 -22.52
CA LEU A 18 -18.58 -11.94 -22.73
C LEU A 18 -18.61 -11.60 -24.23
N ARG A 19 -17.70 -12.17 -25.02
CA ARG A 19 -17.69 -12.00 -26.49
C ARG A 19 -19.00 -12.50 -27.10
N ASP A 20 -19.42 -13.71 -26.73
CA ASP A 20 -20.64 -14.34 -27.26
C ASP A 20 -21.90 -13.55 -26.86
N ARG A 21 -21.97 -13.10 -25.59
CA ARG A 21 -23.08 -12.26 -25.09
C ARG A 21 -23.14 -10.91 -25.79
N ARG A 22 -22.00 -10.25 -26.03
CA ARG A 22 -21.95 -8.98 -26.80
C ARG A 22 -22.41 -9.17 -28.24
N ALA A 23 -22.03 -10.28 -28.88
CA ALA A 23 -22.51 -10.62 -30.22
C ALA A 23 -24.03 -10.86 -30.26
N ALA A 24 -24.57 -11.60 -29.27
CA ALA A 24 -26.01 -11.83 -29.15
C ALA A 24 -26.78 -10.52 -28.89
N ARG A 25 -26.27 -9.67 -28.00
CA ARG A 25 -26.81 -8.33 -27.71
C ARG A 25 -26.85 -7.46 -28.96
N GLN A 26 -25.78 -7.45 -29.76
CA GLN A 26 -25.75 -6.69 -31.01
C GLN A 26 -26.83 -7.16 -31.99
N LYS A 27 -26.95 -8.48 -32.20
CA LYS A 27 -28.00 -9.05 -33.06
C LYS A 27 -29.40 -8.68 -32.57
N GLN A 28 -29.61 -8.63 -31.25
CA GLN A 28 -30.89 -8.21 -30.67
C GLN A 28 -31.14 -6.70 -30.86
N ALA A 29 -30.12 -5.86 -30.70
CA ALA A 29 -30.21 -4.43 -30.95
C ALA A 29 -30.60 -4.13 -32.40
N ASP A 30 -30.02 -4.86 -33.37
CA ASP A 30 -30.37 -4.75 -34.78
C ASP A 30 -31.86 -5.10 -35.02
N ARG A 31 -32.38 -6.14 -34.34
CA ARG A 31 -33.80 -6.52 -34.39
C ARG A 31 -34.71 -5.45 -33.78
N VAL A 32 -34.31 -4.84 -32.66
CA VAL A 32 -35.05 -3.73 -32.04
C VAL A 32 -35.13 -2.56 -33.01
N SER A 33 -34.00 -2.14 -33.60
CA SER A 33 -33.96 -1.04 -34.57
C SER A 33 -34.87 -1.28 -35.78
N ALA A 34 -34.87 -2.50 -36.32
CA ALA A 34 -35.75 -2.88 -37.42
C ALA A 34 -37.25 -2.76 -37.04
N VAL A 35 -37.63 -3.22 -35.84
CA VAL A 35 -39.03 -3.12 -35.37
C VAL A 35 -39.42 -1.67 -35.05
N GLU A 36 -38.51 -0.87 -34.49
CA GLU A 36 -38.75 0.55 -34.22
C GLU A 36 -39.02 1.37 -35.50
N THR A 37 -38.32 1.04 -36.58
CA THR A 37 -38.60 1.61 -37.90
C THR A 37 -40.03 1.30 -38.33
N VAL A 38 -40.49 0.06 -38.16
CA VAL A 38 -41.88 -0.33 -38.46
C VAL A 38 -42.88 0.37 -37.54
N VAL A 39 -42.57 0.56 -36.25
CA VAL A 39 -43.42 1.35 -35.33
C VAL A 39 -43.59 2.77 -35.87
N ALA A 40 -42.51 3.43 -36.27
CA ALA A 40 -42.55 4.79 -36.81
C ALA A 40 -43.40 4.88 -38.09
N GLU A 41 -43.26 3.91 -39.00
CA GLU A 41 -44.09 3.82 -40.20
C GLU A 41 -45.57 3.63 -39.89
N LYS A 42 -45.93 2.72 -38.98
CA LYS A 42 -47.33 2.48 -38.60
C LYS A 42 -47.94 3.68 -37.89
N ARG A 43 -47.16 4.37 -37.07
CA ARG A 43 -47.57 5.60 -36.39
C ARG A 43 -47.88 6.70 -37.41
N ALA A 44 -46.99 6.92 -38.38
CA ALA A 44 -47.22 7.90 -39.44
C ALA A 44 -48.47 7.58 -40.28
N VAL A 45 -48.76 6.30 -40.55
CA VAL A 45 -49.98 5.89 -41.26
C VAL A 45 -51.24 6.17 -40.43
N ALA A 46 -51.24 5.82 -39.13
CA ALA A 46 -52.36 6.07 -38.24
C ALA A 46 -52.63 7.57 -38.09
N GLU A 47 -51.58 8.37 -37.89
CA GLU A 47 -51.65 9.84 -37.78
C GLU A 47 -52.22 10.49 -39.04
N ARG A 48 -51.74 10.08 -40.23
CA ARG A 48 -52.29 10.59 -41.50
C ARG A 48 -53.77 10.26 -41.68
N LEU A 49 -54.21 9.07 -41.26
CA LEU A 49 -55.62 8.66 -41.34
C LEU A 49 -56.48 9.45 -40.36
N ALA A 50 -55.98 9.72 -39.15
CA ALA A 50 -56.65 10.56 -38.17
C ALA A 50 -56.80 12.00 -38.67
N VAL A 51 -55.72 12.61 -39.19
CA VAL A 51 -55.74 13.98 -39.73
C VAL A 51 -56.67 14.10 -40.94
N ALA A 52 -56.74 13.07 -41.79
CA ALA A 52 -57.63 13.05 -42.95
C ALA A 52 -59.10 12.76 -42.60
N GLY A 53 -59.45 12.56 -41.32
CA GLY A 53 -60.82 12.24 -40.91
C GLY A 53 -61.33 10.91 -41.48
N ALA A 54 -60.45 9.92 -41.61
CA ALA A 54 -60.83 8.61 -42.16
C ALA A 54 -61.93 7.95 -41.30
N ALA A 55 -62.76 7.13 -41.94
CA ALA A 55 -63.82 6.38 -41.25
C ALA A 55 -63.26 5.53 -40.09
N ASP A 56 -64.00 5.46 -38.98
CA ASP A 56 -63.58 4.84 -37.71
C ASP A 56 -63.04 3.42 -37.88
N ALA A 57 -63.66 2.61 -38.75
CA ALA A 57 -63.20 1.24 -39.02
C ALA A 57 -61.78 1.18 -39.61
N LYS A 58 -61.42 2.14 -40.48
CA LYS A 58 -60.10 2.20 -41.13
C LYS A 58 -59.05 2.72 -40.16
N LEU A 59 -59.40 3.73 -39.35
CA LEU A 59 -58.52 4.25 -38.31
C LEU A 59 -58.27 3.18 -37.22
N GLY A 60 -59.32 2.54 -36.71
CA GLY A 60 -59.21 1.49 -35.70
C GLY A 60 -58.33 0.30 -36.14
N LEU A 61 -58.41 -0.10 -37.41
CA LEU A 61 -57.53 -1.15 -37.95
C LEU A 61 -56.06 -0.71 -38.02
N ALA A 62 -55.79 0.56 -38.32
CA ALA A 62 -54.43 1.10 -38.32
C ALA A 62 -53.86 1.20 -36.89
N GLU A 63 -54.66 1.65 -35.92
CA GLU A 63 -54.29 1.70 -34.51
C GLU A 63 -54.04 0.33 -33.89
N MET A 64 -54.89 -0.67 -34.20
CA MET A 64 -54.66 -2.04 -33.77
C MET A 64 -53.32 -2.59 -34.27
N LYS A 65 -52.98 -2.34 -35.54
CA LYS A 65 -51.69 -2.75 -36.11
C LYS A 65 -50.52 -2.01 -35.46
N LEU A 66 -50.67 -0.71 -35.15
CA LEU A 66 -49.67 0.05 -34.42
C LEU A 66 -49.43 -0.55 -33.02
N ARG A 67 -50.49 -0.77 -32.24
CA ARG A 67 -50.39 -1.36 -30.88
C ARG A 67 -49.69 -2.72 -30.91
N ALA A 68 -50.01 -3.57 -31.88
CA ALA A 68 -49.38 -4.89 -32.01
C ALA A 68 -47.85 -4.81 -32.24
N VAL A 69 -47.39 -3.85 -33.05
CA VAL A 69 -45.95 -3.65 -33.30
C VAL A 69 -45.28 -2.94 -32.11
N GLU A 70 -45.97 -2.01 -31.44
CA GLU A 70 -45.48 -1.35 -30.23
C GLU A 70 -45.26 -2.33 -29.07
N GLU A 71 -46.19 -3.25 -28.83
CA GLU A 71 -46.02 -4.32 -27.83
C GLU A 71 -44.85 -5.24 -28.17
N ARG A 72 -44.71 -5.63 -29.46
CA ARG A 72 -43.54 -6.41 -29.89
C ARG A 72 -42.22 -5.65 -29.69
N ALA A 73 -42.19 -4.35 -29.98
CA ALA A 73 -41.01 -3.52 -29.76
C ALA A 73 -40.68 -3.43 -28.26
N LYS A 74 -41.70 -3.31 -27.40
CA LYS A 74 -41.56 -3.32 -25.95
C LYS A 74 -40.96 -4.64 -25.44
N THR A 75 -41.45 -5.79 -25.91
CA THR A 75 -40.87 -7.11 -25.56
C THR A 75 -39.40 -7.20 -25.97
N LEU A 76 -39.06 -6.83 -27.21
CA LEU A 76 -37.67 -6.92 -27.69
C LEU A 76 -36.72 -5.97 -26.94
N ARG A 77 -37.20 -4.80 -26.51
CA ARG A 77 -36.42 -3.88 -25.64
C ARG A 77 -36.19 -4.47 -24.25
N ALA A 78 -37.18 -5.16 -23.69
CA ALA A 78 -37.01 -5.87 -22.42
C ALA A 78 -35.95 -6.97 -22.55
N GLU A 79 -36.02 -7.79 -23.60
CA GLU A 79 -34.99 -8.80 -23.89
C GLU A 79 -33.59 -8.19 -24.08
N LEU A 80 -33.49 -7.01 -24.72
CA LEU A 80 -32.21 -6.31 -24.88
C LEU A 80 -31.65 -5.86 -23.53
N ALA A 81 -32.50 -5.36 -22.62
CA ALA A 81 -32.09 -4.98 -21.27
C ALA A 81 -31.59 -6.19 -20.45
N GLU A 82 -32.21 -7.37 -20.61
CA GLU A 82 -31.72 -8.61 -20.00
C GLU A 82 -30.31 -8.98 -20.49
N PHE A 83 -30.01 -8.82 -21.78
CA PHE A 83 -28.66 -9.03 -22.30
C PHE A 83 -27.65 -8.04 -21.71
N ASP A 84 -28.03 -6.77 -21.55
CA ASP A 84 -27.17 -5.76 -20.93
C ASP A 84 -26.87 -6.11 -19.45
N GLU A 85 -27.85 -6.61 -18.70
CA GLU A 85 -27.64 -7.11 -17.34
C GLU A 85 -26.73 -8.36 -17.29
N GLN A 86 -26.93 -9.31 -18.21
CA GLN A 86 -26.07 -10.48 -18.35
C GLN A 86 -24.63 -10.09 -18.69
N ILE A 87 -24.42 -9.12 -19.58
CA ILE A 87 -23.09 -8.57 -19.87
C ILE A 87 -22.46 -7.98 -18.60
N ALA A 88 -23.18 -7.11 -17.89
CA ALA A 88 -22.68 -6.48 -16.67
C ALA A 88 -22.31 -7.51 -15.59
N SER A 89 -23.13 -8.54 -15.39
CA SER A 89 -22.80 -9.63 -14.44
C SER A 89 -21.57 -10.44 -14.87
N THR A 90 -21.40 -10.69 -16.17
CA THR A 90 -20.21 -11.38 -16.71
C THR A 90 -18.95 -10.55 -16.53
N GLU A 91 -19.03 -9.24 -16.76
CA GLU A 91 -17.90 -8.32 -16.58
C GLU A 91 -17.46 -8.25 -15.11
N ARG A 92 -18.42 -8.21 -14.17
CA ARG A 92 -18.10 -8.31 -12.74
C ARG A 92 -17.40 -9.63 -12.41
N ALA A 93 -17.92 -10.75 -12.91
CA ALA A 93 -17.31 -12.07 -12.70
C ALA A 93 -15.90 -12.15 -13.32
N LEU A 94 -15.68 -11.54 -14.48
CA LEU A 94 -14.37 -11.46 -15.12
C LEU A 94 -13.37 -10.66 -14.27
N THR A 95 -13.80 -9.51 -13.74
CA THR A 95 -12.97 -8.68 -12.86
C THR A 95 -12.60 -9.45 -11.58
N GLU A 96 -13.54 -10.14 -10.96
CA GLU A 96 -13.26 -10.97 -9.78
C GLU A 96 -12.31 -12.13 -10.12
N ALA A 97 -12.50 -12.79 -11.26
CA ALA A 97 -11.60 -13.87 -11.68
C ALA A 97 -10.18 -13.37 -11.94
N LYS A 98 -10.01 -12.16 -12.48
CA LYS A 98 -8.70 -11.52 -12.65
C LYS A 98 -8.07 -11.18 -11.31
N ALA A 99 -8.83 -10.56 -10.41
CA ALA A 99 -8.37 -10.27 -9.06
C ALA A 99 -7.95 -11.55 -8.30
N GLN A 100 -8.75 -12.62 -8.40
CA GLN A 100 -8.40 -13.91 -7.79
C GLN A 100 -7.10 -14.48 -8.37
N ARG A 101 -6.94 -14.49 -9.69
CA ARG A 101 -5.71 -14.96 -10.34
C ARG A 101 -4.49 -14.19 -9.85
N ASP A 102 -4.61 -12.87 -9.74
CA ASP A 102 -3.49 -12.04 -9.30
C ASP A 102 -3.17 -12.29 -7.80
N ARG A 103 -4.18 -12.53 -6.96
CA ARG A 103 -4.00 -12.99 -5.56
C ARG A 103 -3.31 -14.37 -5.49
N ASP A 104 -3.71 -15.30 -6.36
CA ASP A 104 -3.12 -16.64 -6.40
C ASP A 104 -1.65 -16.58 -6.80
N LEU A 105 -1.29 -15.77 -7.81
CA LEU A 105 0.11 -15.56 -8.22
C LEU A 105 0.96 -14.96 -7.08
N ALA A 106 0.43 -13.98 -6.35
CA ALA A 106 1.15 -13.40 -5.22
C ALA A 106 1.31 -14.42 -4.08
N ALA A 107 0.31 -15.25 -3.81
CA ALA A 107 0.40 -16.30 -2.81
C ALA A 107 1.41 -17.40 -3.19
N ASP A 108 1.47 -17.77 -4.47
CA ASP A 108 2.43 -18.76 -4.98
C ASP A 108 3.87 -18.27 -4.81
N GLN A 109 4.14 -16.97 -5.04
CA GLN A 109 5.46 -16.37 -4.79
C GLN A 109 5.87 -16.44 -3.31
N ILE A 110 4.94 -16.20 -2.39
CA ILE A 110 5.20 -16.29 -0.95
C ILE A 110 5.48 -17.74 -0.53
N GLU A 111 4.76 -18.69 -1.11
CA GLU A 111 5.03 -20.12 -0.89
C GLU A 111 6.39 -20.53 -1.46
N GLU A 112 6.78 -19.99 -2.61
CA GLU A 112 8.10 -20.21 -3.19
C GLU A 112 9.22 -19.71 -2.26
N MET A 113 9.04 -18.55 -1.62
CA MET A 113 9.97 -18.06 -0.60
C MET A 113 10.08 -19.02 0.60
N ALA A 114 8.95 -19.52 1.10
CA ALA A 114 8.96 -20.49 2.20
C ALA A 114 9.67 -21.79 1.81
N LEU A 115 9.41 -22.30 0.59
CA LEU A 115 10.09 -23.48 0.06
C LEU A 115 11.60 -23.25 -0.12
N ALA A 116 12.03 -22.06 -0.53
CA ALA A 116 13.44 -21.73 -0.66
C ALA A 116 14.16 -21.75 0.70
N ILE A 117 13.54 -21.18 1.75
CA ILE A 117 14.08 -21.20 3.12
C ILE A 117 14.14 -22.64 3.65
N GLU A 118 13.06 -23.41 3.48
CA GLU A 118 12.98 -24.81 3.91
C GLU A 118 14.04 -25.69 3.24
N ARG A 119 14.37 -25.43 1.96
CA ARG A 119 15.46 -26.13 1.25
C ARG A 119 16.85 -25.71 1.75
N ALA A 120 17.03 -24.46 2.16
CA ALA A 120 18.34 -23.93 2.58
C ALA A 120 18.70 -24.26 4.04
N ALA A 121 17.71 -24.28 4.94
CA ALA A 121 17.92 -24.45 6.38
C ALA A 121 18.71 -25.72 6.77
N PRO A 122 18.49 -26.90 6.17
CA PRO A 122 19.26 -28.10 6.47
C PRO A 122 20.76 -27.96 6.17
N GLY A 123 21.12 -27.23 5.09
CA GLY A 123 22.52 -27.02 4.70
C GLY A 123 23.30 -26.18 5.72
N PHE A 124 22.67 -25.14 6.26
CA PHE A 124 23.21 -24.37 7.37
C PHE A 124 23.35 -25.25 8.63
N GLY A 125 22.30 -26.00 8.97
CA GLY A 125 22.30 -26.90 10.13
C GLY A 125 23.42 -27.94 10.08
N ALA A 126 23.65 -28.55 8.92
CA ALA A 126 24.72 -29.53 8.70
C ALA A 126 26.11 -28.88 8.82
N SER A 127 26.32 -27.71 8.22
CA SER A 127 27.61 -27.02 8.24
C SER A 127 27.99 -26.56 9.65
N ALA A 128 27.03 -26.02 10.41
CA ALA A 128 27.24 -25.67 11.82
C ALA A 128 27.52 -26.89 12.70
N ALA A 129 26.86 -28.03 12.45
CA ALA A 129 27.13 -29.27 13.16
C ALA A 129 28.56 -29.79 12.91
N VAL A 130 29.09 -29.67 11.69
CA VAL A 130 30.49 -30.03 11.38
C VAL A 130 31.49 -29.20 12.18
N LEU A 131 31.24 -27.89 12.36
CA LEU A 131 32.10 -27.02 13.18
C LEU A 131 32.08 -27.43 14.66
N VAL A 132 30.92 -27.79 15.19
CA VAL A 132 30.77 -28.30 16.57
C VAL A 132 31.48 -29.63 16.74
N ASP A 133 31.32 -30.55 15.78
CA ASP A 133 31.96 -31.86 15.77
C ASP A 133 33.49 -31.76 15.74
N ALA A 134 34.04 -30.82 14.97
CA ALA A 134 35.49 -30.62 14.86
C ALA A 134 36.14 -30.24 16.20
N VAL A 135 35.42 -29.50 17.07
CA VAL A 135 35.89 -29.15 18.41
C VAL A 135 35.65 -30.29 19.39
N THR A 136 34.44 -30.87 19.39
CA THR A 136 34.02 -31.85 20.40
C THR A 136 34.67 -33.23 20.24
N LYS A 137 35.08 -33.61 19.03
CA LYS A 137 35.76 -34.89 18.75
C LYS A 137 37.28 -34.79 18.86
N ASN A 138 37.83 -33.60 19.11
CA ASN A 138 39.26 -33.41 19.26
C ASN A 138 39.73 -33.83 20.65
N ALA A 139 40.85 -34.55 20.74
CA ALA A 139 41.45 -34.96 22.01
C ALA A 139 42.08 -33.79 22.79
N ALA A 140 42.42 -32.69 22.11
CA ALA A 140 42.93 -31.48 22.74
C ALA A 140 41.79 -30.59 23.24
N SER A 141 41.78 -30.27 24.54
CA SER A 141 40.83 -29.34 25.14
C SER A 141 41.40 -27.93 25.14
N VAL A 142 40.83 -27.06 24.32
CA VAL A 142 41.15 -25.63 24.25
C VAL A 142 39.89 -24.85 24.68
N PRO A 143 39.89 -24.16 25.84
CA PRO A 143 38.71 -23.50 26.39
C PRO A 143 38.02 -22.53 25.41
N GLU A 144 38.80 -21.80 24.62
CA GLU A 144 38.33 -20.89 23.59
C GLU A 144 37.56 -21.63 22.49
N ALA A 145 38.05 -22.79 22.06
CA ALA A 145 37.40 -23.63 21.06
C ALA A 145 36.07 -24.19 21.59
N THR A 146 36.02 -24.60 22.85
CA THR A 146 34.78 -25.08 23.51
C THR A 146 33.73 -23.97 23.63
N ARG A 147 34.14 -22.74 23.94
CA ARG A 147 33.23 -21.58 23.94
C ARG A 147 32.69 -21.32 22.53
N PHE A 148 33.57 -21.33 21.53
CA PHE A 148 33.18 -21.18 20.12
C PHE A 148 32.15 -22.25 19.70
N SER A 149 32.39 -23.53 19.95
CA SER A 149 31.44 -24.60 19.59
C SER A 149 30.09 -24.45 20.30
N THR A 150 30.09 -23.98 21.54
CA THR A 150 28.85 -23.72 22.30
C THR A 150 28.05 -22.59 21.66
N SER A 151 28.72 -21.49 21.28
CA SER A 151 28.07 -20.37 20.57
C SER A 151 27.55 -20.77 19.20
N VAL A 152 28.30 -21.58 18.44
CA VAL A 152 27.86 -22.09 17.13
C VAL A 152 26.65 -23.02 17.28
N ASP A 153 26.61 -23.90 18.28
CA ASP A 153 25.45 -24.77 18.49
C ASP A 153 24.20 -23.99 18.95
N ALA A 154 24.36 -22.94 19.76
CA ALA A 154 23.27 -22.05 20.13
C ALA A 154 22.69 -21.34 18.89
N MET A 155 23.55 -20.71 18.09
CA MET A 155 23.17 -20.05 16.84
C MET A 155 22.53 -21.04 15.86
N ARG A 156 23.05 -22.26 15.77
CA ARG A 156 22.48 -23.33 14.94
C ARG A 156 21.01 -23.58 15.29
N ARG A 157 20.71 -23.71 16.58
CA ARG A 157 19.34 -23.96 17.07
C ARG A 157 18.43 -22.76 16.85
N GLU A 158 18.92 -21.55 17.11
CA GLU A 158 18.18 -20.31 16.90
C GLU A 158 17.79 -20.10 15.44
N VAL A 159 18.74 -20.24 14.51
CA VAL A 159 18.47 -20.07 13.07
C VAL A 159 17.50 -21.12 12.56
N LEU A 160 17.61 -22.38 12.99
CA LEU A 160 16.66 -23.43 12.60
C LEU A 160 15.26 -23.14 13.12
N ALA A 161 15.12 -22.72 14.39
CA ALA A 161 13.84 -22.34 14.96
C ALA A 161 13.23 -21.11 14.28
N ALA A 162 14.06 -20.11 13.94
CA ALA A 162 13.64 -18.94 13.20
C ALA A 162 13.18 -19.28 11.77
N ALA A 163 13.89 -20.20 11.09
CA ALA A 163 13.52 -20.67 9.77
C ALA A 163 12.14 -21.36 9.79
N ASP A 164 11.88 -22.21 10.78
CA ASP A 164 10.57 -22.86 10.96
C ASP A 164 9.45 -21.83 11.19
N LEU A 165 9.69 -20.85 12.06
CA LEU A 165 8.73 -19.79 12.35
C LEU A 165 8.42 -18.95 11.09
N ILE A 166 9.44 -18.52 10.36
CA ILE A 166 9.27 -17.72 9.14
C ILE A 166 8.52 -18.54 8.07
N CYS A 167 8.86 -19.81 7.87
CA CYS A 167 8.12 -20.68 6.95
C CYS A 167 6.62 -20.78 7.31
N TRP A 168 6.29 -20.90 8.60
CA TRP A 168 4.91 -20.89 9.06
C TRP A 168 4.21 -19.54 8.78
N GLN A 169 4.87 -18.42 9.08
CA GLN A 169 4.34 -17.07 8.83
C GLN A 169 4.09 -16.82 7.34
N LEU A 170 5.04 -17.21 6.48
CA LEU A 170 4.92 -17.07 5.02
C LEU A 170 3.74 -17.89 4.49
N ARG A 171 3.60 -19.16 4.89
CA ARG A 171 2.46 -20.00 4.48
C ARG A 171 1.12 -19.41 4.97
N SER A 172 1.07 -18.91 6.20
CA SER A 172 -0.10 -18.21 6.73
C SER A 172 -0.41 -16.92 5.94
N ALA A 173 0.62 -16.17 5.54
CA ALA A 173 0.46 -15.01 4.67
C ALA A 173 -0.08 -15.40 3.30
N ALA A 174 0.44 -16.46 2.66
CA ALA A 174 -0.06 -16.95 1.37
C ALA A 174 -1.55 -17.32 1.42
N VAL A 175 -2.00 -18.02 2.47
CA VAL A 175 -3.43 -18.34 2.67
C VAL A 175 -4.28 -17.08 2.80
N ARG A 176 -3.83 -16.09 3.60
CA ARG A 176 -4.54 -14.82 3.76
C ARG A 176 -4.60 -14.01 2.46
N THR A 177 -3.54 -14.07 1.64
CA THR A 177 -3.49 -13.45 0.32
C THR A 177 -4.52 -14.06 -0.62
N ARG A 178 -4.59 -15.40 -0.73
CA ARG A 178 -5.62 -16.07 -1.57
C ARG A 178 -7.05 -15.74 -1.14
N ALA A 179 -7.26 -15.58 0.17
CA ALA A 179 -8.55 -15.18 0.73
C ALA A 179 -8.88 -13.68 0.54
N GLY A 180 -7.96 -12.87 0.03
CA GLY A 180 -8.16 -11.42 -0.14
C GLY A 180 -8.07 -10.61 1.16
N ASN A 181 -7.51 -11.18 2.23
CA ASN A 181 -7.39 -10.54 3.54
C ASN A 181 -6.05 -9.83 3.75
N ALA A 182 -5.12 -9.93 2.80
CA ALA A 182 -3.80 -9.32 2.88
C ALA A 182 -3.49 -8.52 1.60
N ASN A 183 -3.13 -7.25 1.77
CA ASN A 183 -2.57 -6.42 0.72
C ASN A 183 -1.06 -6.63 0.69
N ILE A 184 -0.59 -7.65 -0.03
CA ILE A 184 0.84 -7.84 -0.23
C ILE A 184 1.23 -7.12 -1.51
N ALA A 185 1.90 -5.98 -1.36
CA ALA A 185 2.51 -5.26 -2.45
C ALA A 185 3.73 -6.06 -2.93
N VAL A 186 3.58 -6.82 -4.00
CA VAL A 186 4.71 -7.48 -4.67
C VAL A 186 5.53 -6.41 -5.40
N GLY A 187 6.79 -6.23 -5.00
CA GLY A 187 7.75 -5.37 -5.71
C GLY A 187 7.87 -3.92 -5.21
N GLY A 188 7.30 -3.58 -4.06
CA GLY A 188 7.68 -2.35 -3.35
C GLY A 188 9.12 -2.48 -2.81
N PRO A 189 9.92 -1.40 -2.76
CA PRO A 189 11.18 -1.45 -2.02
C PRO A 189 10.87 -1.91 -0.59
N ALA A 190 11.69 -2.81 -0.06
CA ALA A 190 11.58 -3.22 1.32
C ALA A 190 11.62 -1.94 2.18
N GLU A 191 10.47 -1.54 2.73
CA GLU A 191 10.48 -0.69 3.90
C GLU A 191 11.13 -1.54 4.97
N PHE A 192 12.44 -1.37 5.13
CA PHE A 192 13.12 -1.81 6.33
C PHE A 192 12.25 -1.33 7.49
N GLU A 193 11.81 -2.25 8.35
CA GLU A 193 11.31 -1.88 9.68
C GLU A 193 12.37 -0.97 10.29
N GLN A 194 12.14 0.34 10.21
CA GLN A 194 12.87 1.28 11.04
C GLN A 194 12.55 0.84 12.46
N PRO A 195 13.57 0.51 13.29
CA PRO A 195 13.32 0.28 14.70
C PRO A 195 12.56 1.51 15.21
N PRO A 196 11.56 1.33 16.11
CA PRO A 196 10.72 2.43 16.55
C PRO A 196 11.62 3.59 16.96
N THR A 197 11.52 4.70 16.23
CA THR A 197 12.30 5.91 16.50
C THR A 197 12.03 6.23 17.96
N GLN A 198 13.06 6.14 18.81
CA GLN A 198 12.93 6.54 20.21
C GLN A 198 12.32 7.95 20.18
N GLU A 199 11.12 8.12 20.73
CA GLU A 199 10.51 9.43 20.86
C GLU A 199 11.41 10.25 21.77
N ILE A 200 12.27 11.07 21.16
CA ILE A 200 13.12 12.01 21.87
C ILE A 200 12.17 13.03 22.50
N ASP A 201 12.13 13.08 23.82
CA ASP A 201 11.30 14.02 24.57
C ASP A 201 11.81 15.45 24.33
N ARG A 202 10.95 16.28 23.71
CA ARG A 202 11.28 17.66 23.30
C ARG A 202 10.58 18.66 24.20
N GLN A 203 11.20 19.82 24.37
CA GLN A 203 10.61 20.94 25.08
C GLN A 203 10.62 22.18 24.18
N LEU A 204 9.48 22.84 24.09
CA LEU A 204 9.34 24.09 23.35
C LEU A 204 10.07 25.23 24.10
N ILE A 205 11.00 25.87 23.40
CA ILE A 205 11.86 26.94 23.92
C ILE A 205 11.98 28.08 22.91
N TYR A 206 12.53 29.21 23.35
CA TYR A 206 12.85 30.34 22.48
C TYR A 206 14.36 30.47 22.29
N THR A 207 14.82 30.52 21.04
CA THR A 207 16.23 30.68 20.71
C THR A 207 16.65 32.15 20.82
N LEU A 208 17.83 32.40 21.39
CA LEU A 208 18.45 33.73 21.46
C LEU A 208 19.53 33.90 20.39
N ASN A 209 20.12 32.78 19.93
CA ASN A 209 21.12 32.70 18.86
C ASN A 209 20.73 31.59 17.88
N ALA A 210 21.35 31.56 16.70
CA ALA A 210 21.21 30.45 15.76
C ALA A 210 21.87 29.18 16.31
N LEU A 211 21.18 28.04 16.20
CA LEU A 211 21.57 26.77 16.80
C LEU A 211 21.72 25.66 15.76
N LEU A 212 22.60 24.72 16.04
CA LEU A 212 22.81 23.48 15.29
C LEU A 212 22.94 22.31 16.27
N TRP A 213 22.26 21.19 15.98
CA TRP A 213 22.37 19.96 16.76
C TRP A 213 22.07 18.73 15.89
N ARG A 214 22.41 17.54 16.38
CA ARG A 214 22.20 16.26 15.71
C ARG A 214 21.12 15.48 16.42
N GLU A 215 20.17 14.98 15.64
CA GLU A 215 19.02 14.24 16.13
C GLU A 215 18.69 13.12 15.16
N GLY A 216 18.70 11.86 15.64
CA GLY A 216 18.38 10.70 14.80
C GLY A 216 19.32 10.49 13.60
N GLY A 217 20.53 11.05 13.62
CA GLY A 217 21.48 11.01 12.50
C GLY A 217 21.35 12.19 11.52
N GLU A 218 20.35 13.07 11.70
CA GLU A 218 20.16 14.29 10.91
C GLU A 218 20.69 15.52 11.65
N VAL A 219 21.24 16.49 10.90
CA VAL A 219 21.65 17.79 11.45
C VAL A 219 20.45 18.74 11.40
N ARG A 220 19.95 19.12 12.56
CA ARG A 220 18.88 20.11 12.75
C ARG A 220 19.49 21.49 12.96
N ARG A 221 18.79 22.52 12.49
CA ARG A 221 19.19 23.93 12.61
C ARG A 221 18.00 24.78 13.01
N ALA A 222 18.27 25.81 13.80
CA ALA A 222 17.29 26.80 14.17
C ALA A 222 17.86 28.22 14.02
N PRO A 223 17.08 29.17 13.50
CA PRO A 223 17.48 30.57 13.48
C PRO A 223 17.44 31.18 14.90
N ALA A 224 18.06 32.35 15.06
CA ALA A 224 17.92 33.15 16.27
C ALA A 224 16.49 33.71 16.38
N PHE A 225 16.03 33.96 17.62
CA PHE A 225 14.73 34.55 17.92
C PHE A 225 13.53 33.76 17.39
N ALA A 226 13.58 32.42 17.51
CA ALA A 226 12.53 31.53 17.03
C ALA A 226 12.08 30.53 18.08
N LEU A 227 10.84 30.06 17.94
CA LEU A 227 10.30 28.95 18.72
C LEU A 227 10.78 27.62 18.14
N VAL A 228 11.40 26.79 18.98
CA VAL A 228 12.00 25.52 18.58
C VAL A 228 11.69 24.45 19.62
N GLU A 229 11.41 23.23 19.14
CA GLU A 229 11.35 22.05 19.98
C GLU A 229 12.76 21.46 20.14
N LEU A 230 13.40 21.75 21.27
CA LEU A 230 14.75 21.26 21.55
C LEU A 230 14.69 19.96 22.35
N PRO A 231 15.52 18.95 22.03
CA PRO A 231 15.67 17.76 22.86
C PRO A 231 16.01 18.11 24.31
N LYS A 232 15.31 17.51 25.28
CA LYS A 232 15.54 17.79 26.71
C LYS A 232 16.96 17.52 27.18
N VAL A 233 17.70 16.65 26.48
CA VAL A 233 19.12 16.37 26.76
C VAL A 233 20.05 17.55 26.47
N LEU A 234 19.74 18.37 25.46
CA LEU A 234 20.54 19.54 25.07
C LEU A 234 20.09 20.82 25.78
N LEU A 235 18.88 20.82 26.36
CA LEU A 235 18.30 21.98 27.04
C LEU A 235 19.17 22.55 28.18
N PRO A 236 19.76 21.75 29.09
CA PRO A 236 20.58 22.29 30.17
C PRO A 236 21.83 23.01 29.67
N VAL A 237 22.45 22.52 28.59
CA VAL A 237 23.64 23.12 27.98
C VAL A 237 23.25 24.44 27.32
N ALA A 238 22.19 24.43 26.50
CA ALA A 238 21.72 25.62 25.81
C ALA A 238 21.29 26.74 26.78
N LEU A 239 20.65 26.40 27.91
CA LEU A 239 20.26 27.37 28.94
C LEU A 239 21.47 27.93 29.70
N ARG A 240 22.46 27.09 30.02
CA ARG A 240 23.66 27.51 30.77
C ARG A 240 24.48 28.53 29.98
N HIS A 241 24.61 28.31 28.68
CA HIS A 241 25.30 29.23 27.77
C HIS A 241 24.42 30.38 27.27
N GLN A 242 23.19 30.50 27.80
CA GLN A 242 22.23 31.57 27.48
C GLN A 242 21.94 31.68 25.96
N HIS A 243 21.93 30.54 25.27
CA HIS A 243 21.59 30.47 23.85
C HIS A 243 20.10 30.27 23.62
N VAL A 244 19.39 29.83 24.65
CA VAL A 244 17.93 29.65 24.67
C VAL A 244 17.39 30.13 26.02
N ASP A 245 16.09 30.37 26.08
CA ASP A 245 15.40 30.68 27.34
C ASP A 245 13.95 30.13 27.30
N TYR A 246 13.35 29.99 28.48
CA TYR A 246 11.99 29.48 28.61
C TYR A 246 10.96 30.52 28.17
N LEU A 247 9.83 30.06 27.63
CA LEU A 247 8.76 30.93 27.13
C LEU A 247 8.14 31.84 28.21
N ASN A 248 8.22 31.43 29.48
CA ASN A 248 7.74 32.20 30.62
C ASN A 248 8.72 33.28 31.10
N ALA A 249 9.93 33.35 30.54
CA ALA A 249 10.90 34.38 30.89
C ALA A 249 10.43 35.75 30.39
N ARG A 250 10.47 36.77 31.26
CA ARG A 250 10.06 38.15 30.92
C ARG A 250 10.84 38.72 29.73
N ARG A 251 12.11 38.33 29.60
CA ARG A 251 12.97 38.67 28.47
C ARG A 251 12.43 38.09 27.16
N VAL A 252 12.01 36.82 27.16
CA VAL A 252 11.45 36.14 25.98
C VAL A 252 10.14 36.77 25.55
N GLN A 253 9.24 37.13 26.47
CA GLN A 253 7.99 37.83 26.11
C GLN A 253 8.25 39.16 25.41
N THR A 254 9.29 39.88 25.84
CA THR A 254 9.73 41.13 25.21
C THR A 254 10.31 40.87 23.81
N LEU A 255 11.14 39.82 23.68
CA LEU A 255 11.76 39.46 22.40
C LEU A 255 10.76 38.94 21.37
N ILE A 256 9.78 38.13 21.79
CA ILE A 256 8.67 37.69 20.92
C ILE A 256 7.88 38.89 20.42
N HIS A 257 7.65 39.90 21.26
CA HIS A 257 6.94 41.11 20.84
C HIS A 257 7.73 41.94 19.80
N ILE A 258 9.06 41.91 19.86
CA ILE A 258 9.95 42.68 18.97
C ILE A 258 10.25 41.93 17.67
N HIS A 259 10.50 40.63 17.75
CA HIS A 259 11.02 39.81 16.65
C HIS A 259 9.99 38.82 16.07
N GLY A 260 8.83 38.68 16.70
CA GLY A 260 7.80 37.74 16.28
C GLY A 260 8.03 36.30 16.79
N SER A 261 7.14 35.40 16.38
CA SER A 261 7.17 33.98 16.76
C SER A 261 7.14 33.03 15.56
N ASP A 262 7.35 33.54 14.34
CA ASP A 262 7.18 32.77 13.12
C ASP A 262 8.27 31.69 12.97
N GLY A 263 7.80 30.46 12.77
CA GLY A 263 8.55 29.23 13.01
C GLY A 263 9.46 28.78 11.87
N ALA A 264 10.59 28.21 12.27
CA ALA A 264 11.12 26.89 11.90
C ALA A 264 11.21 26.42 10.41
N GLN A 265 10.84 27.20 9.39
CA GLN A 265 11.00 26.82 7.96
C GLN A 265 11.54 27.93 7.05
N GLY A 266 12.23 28.94 7.60
CA GLY A 266 13.02 29.87 6.80
C GLY A 266 14.46 29.39 6.67
N GLU A 267 14.99 29.28 5.46
CA GLU A 267 16.44 29.21 5.25
C GLU A 267 17.08 30.46 5.89
N PRO A 268 18.19 30.32 6.64
CA PRO A 268 18.84 31.45 7.26
C PRO A 268 19.29 32.44 6.19
N ALA A 269 18.96 33.71 6.37
CA ALA A 269 19.46 34.77 5.50
C ALA A 269 21.00 34.81 5.61
N ALA A 270 21.67 35.13 4.49
CA ALA A 270 23.13 35.05 4.33
C ALA A 270 23.97 35.97 5.26
N ASP A 271 23.35 36.62 6.25
CA ASP A 271 23.99 37.55 7.19
C ASP A 271 23.84 37.11 8.67
N ASP A 272 23.35 35.89 8.93
CA ASP A 272 23.26 35.38 10.30
C ASP A 272 24.63 34.95 10.85
N SER A 273 24.88 35.31 12.11
CA SER A 273 26.04 34.87 12.89
C SER A 273 26.20 33.35 12.84
N GLN A 274 27.44 32.85 12.80
CA GLN A 274 27.72 31.41 12.71
C GLN A 274 26.89 30.60 13.73
N PRO A 275 26.16 29.55 13.29
CA PRO A 275 25.28 28.81 14.18
C PRO A 275 26.09 28.06 15.23
N ILE A 276 25.59 28.08 16.46
CA ILE A 276 26.24 27.45 17.61
C ILE A 276 25.92 25.97 17.63
N ASP A 277 26.95 25.12 17.59
CA ASP A 277 26.82 23.66 17.66
C ASP A 277 26.66 23.20 19.12
N LEU A 278 25.43 22.79 19.47
CA LEU A 278 25.08 22.37 20.83
C LEU A 278 25.69 21.01 21.20
N ASP A 279 25.97 20.15 20.23
CA ASP A 279 26.58 18.84 20.50
C ASP A 279 28.07 18.98 20.80
N MET A 280 28.76 19.88 20.09
CA MET A 280 30.14 20.21 20.43
C MET A 280 30.24 20.85 21.81
N LEU A 281 29.34 21.77 22.16
CA LEU A 281 29.30 22.37 23.50
C LEU A 281 29.00 21.34 24.59
N ALA A 282 28.11 20.39 24.33
CA ALA A 282 27.83 19.30 25.28
C ALA A 282 29.04 18.37 25.47
N ALA A 283 29.74 18.01 24.38
CA ALA A 283 30.93 17.17 24.42
C ALA A 283 32.11 17.84 25.13
N GLU A 284 32.28 19.16 24.95
CA GLU A 284 33.28 19.95 25.67
C GLU A 284 33.00 19.96 27.18
N GLU A 285 31.75 20.14 27.62
CA GLU A 285 31.39 20.09 29.03
C GLU A 285 31.59 18.70 29.67
N GLU A 286 31.32 17.64 28.93
CA GLU A 286 31.54 16.27 29.40
C GLU A 286 33.04 15.97 29.55
N SER A 287 33.88 16.48 28.65
CA SER A 287 35.34 16.38 28.74
C SER A 287 35.93 17.17 29.92
N VAL A 288 35.37 18.35 30.23
CA VAL A 288 35.81 19.18 31.37
C VAL A 288 35.38 18.57 32.70
N ARG A 289 34.19 17.95 32.78
CA ARG A 289 33.74 17.21 33.98
C ARG A 289 34.55 15.93 34.21
N ALA A 290 34.94 15.22 33.15
CA ALA A 290 35.76 14.01 33.25
C ALA A 290 37.20 14.28 33.75
N ASN A 291 37.72 15.50 33.57
CA ASN A 291 39.06 15.91 34.02
C ASN A 291 39.11 16.47 35.46
N VAL A 292 37.97 16.60 36.15
CA VAL A 292 37.85 17.13 37.52
C VAL A 292 37.43 16.04 38.53
N ALA A 293 37.24 14.80 38.08
CA ALA A 293 36.88 13.64 38.89
C ALA A 293 38.10 12.81 39.32
#